data_AF-A0A661FJY8-F1
#
_entry.id   AF-A0A661FJY8-F1
#
_cell.length_a   1.000
_cell.length_b   1.000
_cell.length_c   1.000
_cell.angle_alpha   90.00
_cell.angle_beta   90.00
_cell.angle_gamma   90.00
#
_symmetry.space_group_name_H-M   'P 1'
#
loop_
_entity.id
_entity.type
_entity.pdbx_description
1 polymer ?
#
loop_
_entity_poly.entity_id
_entity_poly.type
_entity_poly.pdbx_seq_one_letter_code
_entity_poly.pdbx_strand_id
1 'polypeptide(L)'
;MATEFNQDCRCKNCLSKAIAEKIELTIQESSLEHMLELASQYNNKKGLVEYIDYTIEYGGFVYSKWYHLKRGSCCGNSCRYCPY
;
A
#
# COMPACT_ATOMS: atom_id res chain seq x y z
N MET A 1 -15.64 -8.67 26.73
CA MET A 1 -16.59 -7.65 26.23
C MET A 1 -16.26 -7.44 24.77
N ALA A 2 -17.20 -7.79 23.89
CA ALA A 2 -17.04 -7.73 22.46
C ALA A 2 -16.95 -6.27 22.00
N THR A 3 -15.80 -5.85 21.49
CA THR A 3 -15.73 -4.63 20.69
C THR A 3 -16.25 -4.96 19.30
N GLU A 4 -17.54 -4.68 19.14
CA GLU A 4 -18.29 -4.67 17.89
C GLU A 4 -17.53 -3.94 16.77
N PHE A 5 -17.64 -4.50 15.56
CA PHE A 5 -17.16 -3.94 14.29
C PHE A 5 -17.92 -2.66 13.91
N ASN A 6 -17.77 -1.58 14.67
CA ASN A 6 -18.38 -0.29 14.36
C ASN A 6 -17.29 0.79 14.27
N GLN A 7 -16.68 0.89 13.08
CA GLN A 7 -15.97 2.10 12.67
C GLN A 7 -16.64 2.59 11.39
N ASP A 8 -17.59 3.52 11.49
CA ASP A 8 -17.39 4.97 11.59
C ASP A 8 -16.77 5.52 10.30
N CYS A 9 -17.60 6.18 9.50
CA CYS A 9 -17.23 6.72 8.19
C CYS A 9 -15.99 7.61 8.30
N ARG A 10 -14.83 7.11 7.86
CA ARG A 10 -13.60 7.92 7.83
C ARG A 10 -13.59 8.82 6.60
N CYS A 11 -13.07 10.05 6.77
CA CYS A 11 -12.80 10.92 5.62
C CYS A 11 -11.75 10.27 4.70
N LYS A 12 -11.69 10.69 3.44
CA LYS A 12 -10.78 10.14 2.41
C LYS A 12 -9.34 9.99 2.93
N ASN A 13 -8.83 10.99 3.64
CA ASN A 13 -7.46 11.01 4.16
C ASN A 13 -7.23 9.98 5.27
N CYS A 14 -8.12 9.96 6.26
CA CYS A 14 -8.03 9.02 7.38
C CYS A 14 -8.28 7.57 6.93
N LEU A 15 -9.12 7.38 5.91
CA LEU A 15 -9.34 6.09 5.28
C LEU A 15 -8.09 5.62 4.54
N SER A 16 -7.47 6.47 3.71
CA SER A 16 -6.24 6.12 2.99
C SER A 16 -5.11 5.70 3.93
N LYS A 17 -4.94 6.42 5.06
CA LYS A 17 -3.94 6.08 6.08
C LYS A 17 -4.23 4.73 6.76
N ALA A 18 -5.49 4.49 7.14
CA ALA A 18 -5.88 3.22 7.77
C ALA A 18 -5.71 2.03 6.81
N ILE A 19 -6.04 2.23 5.53
CA ILE A 19 -5.82 1.22 4.49
C ILE A 19 -4.33 0.98 4.31
N ALA A 20 -3.50 2.02 4.24
CA ALA A 20 -2.05 1.89 4.11
C ALA A 20 -1.44 1.08 5.25
N GLU A 21 -1.80 1.39 6.50
CA GLU A 21 -1.36 0.64 7.68
C GLU A 21 -1.78 -0.83 7.59
N LYS A 22 -3.04 -1.10 7.20
CA LYS A 22 -3.51 -2.47 7.04
C LYS A 22 -2.74 -3.23 5.96
N ILE A 23 -2.45 -2.58 4.83
CA ILE A 23 -1.66 -3.16 3.74
C ILE A 23 -0.26 -3.51 4.24
N GLU A 24 0.41 -2.64 4.98
CA GLU A 24 1.74 -2.90 5.53
C GLU A 24 1.76 -4.12 6.45
N LEU A 25 0.77 -4.23 7.34
CA LEU A 25 0.61 -5.40 8.21
C LEU A 25 0.41 -6.69 7.38
N THR A 26 -0.42 -6.63 6.34
CA THR A 26 -0.64 -7.79 5.46
C THR A 26 0.61 -8.18 4.69
N ILE A 27 1.44 -7.22 4.24
CA ILE A 27 2.73 -7.49 3.59
C ILE A 27 3.67 -8.25 4.55
N GLN A 28 3.63 -7.95 5.84
CA GLN A 28 4.52 -8.58 6.83
C GLN A 28 4.08 -10.02 7.19
N GLU A 29 2.78 -10.31 7.17
CA GLU A 29 2.26 -11.62 7.55
C GLU A 29 2.14 -12.63 6.39
N SER A 30 2.22 -12.16 5.13
CA SER A 30 1.99 -13.00 3.94
C SER A 30 3.27 -13.28 3.14
N SER A 31 3.24 -14.33 2.31
CA SER A 31 4.33 -14.58 1.36
C SER A 31 4.35 -13.55 0.23
N LEU A 32 5.55 -13.23 -0.28
CA LEU A 32 5.73 -12.29 -1.38
C LEU A 32 4.90 -12.66 -2.61
N GLU A 33 4.81 -13.96 -2.93
CA GLU A 33 4.03 -14.49 -4.04
C GLU A 33 2.54 -14.14 -3.93
N HIS A 34 1.95 -14.34 -2.74
CA HIS A 34 0.55 -14.03 -2.48
C HIS A 34 0.28 -12.53 -2.61
N MET A 35 1.21 -11.69 -2.13
CA MET A 35 1.09 -10.24 -2.23
C MET A 35 1.19 -9.73 -3.66
N LEU A 36 2.01 -10.36 -4.50
CA LEU A 36 2.11 -10.03 -5.93
C LEU A 36 0.85 -10.42 -6.69
N GLU A 37 0.26 -11.58 -6.39
CA GLU A 37 -1.01 -11.99 -6.99
C GLU A 37 -2.13 -11.00 -6.64
N LEU A 38 -2.25 -10.61 -5.37
CA LEU A 38 -3.22 -9.60 -4.93
C LEU A 38 -2.99 -8.24 -5.60
N ALA A 39 -1.73 -7.79 -5.67
CA ALA A 39 -1.38 -6.50 -6.24
C ALA A 39 -1.58 -6.46 -7.78
N SER A 40 -1.36 -7.59 -8.46
CA SER A 40 -1.52 -7.70 -9.92
C SER A 40 -2.93 -7.32 -10.39
N GLN A 41 -3.95 -7.58 -9.58
CA GLN A 41 -5.34 -7.23 -9.85
C GLN A 41 -5.58 -5.72 -9.93
N TYR A 42 -4.68 -4.93 -9.34
CA TYR A 42 -4.78 -3.47 -9.27
C TYR A 42 -3.75 -2.76 -10.17
N ASN A 43 -3.00 -3.49 -11.01
CA ASN A 43 -1.95 -2.92 -11.86
C ASN A 43 -2.49 -1.95 -12.94
N ASN A 44 -3.75 -2.11 -13.36
CA ASN A 44 -4.40 -1.31 -14.39
C ASN A 44 -5.26 -0.16 -13.81
N LYS A 45 -5.26 0.04 -12.48
CA LYS A 45 -6.00 1.16 -11.89
C LYS A 45 -5.30 2.48 -12.25
N LYS A 46 -6.00 3.30 -13.04
CA LYS A 46 -5.63 4.70 -13.27
C LYS A 46 -5.86 5.52 -12.00
N GLY A 47 -4.78 6.07 -11.46
CA GLY A 47 -4.81 6.98 -10.32
C GLY A 47 -3.97 6.46 -9.16
N LEU A 48 -2.95 7.24 -8.80
CA LEU A 48 -2.17 7.02 -7.59
C LEU A 48 -2.93 7.61 -6.41
N VAL A 49 -3.06 6.85 -5.32
CA VAL A 49 -3.72 7.34 -4.11
C VAL A 49 -2.67 7.75 -3.08
N GLU A 50 -2.71 9.01 -2.66
CA GLU A 50 -1.85 9.50 -1.58
C GLU A 50 -2.05 8.67 -0.29
N TYR A 51 -0.97 8.44 0.44
CA TYR A 51 -0.81 7.54 1.59
C TYR A 51 -0.81 6.04 1.25
N ILE A 52 -1.44 5.61 0.16
CA ILE A 52 -1.47 4.19 -0.24
C ILE A 52 -0.37 3.87 -1.25
N ASP A 53 -0.25 4.68 -2.31
CA ASP A 53 0.71 4.51 -3.41
C ASP A 53 1.96 5.35 -3.22
N TYR A 54 1.77 6.57 -2.74
CA TYR A 54 2.85 7.51 -2.51
C TYR A 54 2.50 8.44 -1.36
N THR A 55 3.53 8.99 -0.73
CA THR A 55 3.44 10.15 0.15
C THR A 55 4.33 11.25 -0.40
N ILE A 56 4.04 12.50 -0.03
CA ILE A 56 4.89 13.64 -0.38
C ILE A 56 5.70 14.00 0.84
N GLU A 57 7.03 13.83 0.77
CA GLU A 57 7.97 14.23 1.81
C GLU A 57 8.98 15.21 1.22
N TYR A 58 9.17 16.37 1.86
CA TYR A 58 10.08 17.43 1.41
C TYR A 58 9.89 17.87 -0.06
N GLY A 59 8.66 17.77 -0.58
CA GLY A 59 8.34 18.11 -1.98
C GLY A 59 8.68 17.01 -2.99
N GLY A 60 9.20 15.85 -2.54
CA GLY A 60 9.44 14.67 -3.35
C GLY A 60 8.36 13.60 -3.16
N PHE A 61 8.11 12.80 -4.19
CA PHE A 61 7.23 11.63 -4.13
C PHE A 61 7.98 10.43 -3.57
N VAL A 62 7.53 9.92 -2.43
CA VAL A 62 8.02 8.69 -1.80
C VAL A 62 7.00 7.59 -2.06
N TYR A 63 7.35 6.63 -2.92
CA TYR A 63 6.46 5.52 -3.25
C TYR A 63 6.45 4.44 -2.15
N SER A 64 5.28 3.85 -1.92
CA SER A 64 5.09 2.79 -0.94
C SER A 64 5.49 1.41 -1.47
N LYS A 65 5.66 0.44 -0.57
CA LYS A 65 5.85 -0.98 -0.93
C LYS A 65 4.73 -1.48 -1.85
N TRP A 66 3.48 -1.07 -1.57
CA TRP A 66 2.31 -1.47 -2.33
C TRP A 66 2.35 -0.99 -3.79
N TYR A 67 2.83 0.21 -4.03
CA TYR A 67 3.03 0.70 -5.39
C TYR A 67 4.06 -0.15 -6.17
N HIS A 68 5.15 -0.54 -5.52
CA HIS A 68 6.15 -1.44 -6.11
C HIS A 68 5.60 -2.85 -6.35
N LEU A 69 4.75 -3.37 -5.46
CA LEU A 69 4.06 -4.65 -5.65
C LEU A 69 3.09 -4.60 -6.84
N LYS A 70 2.30 -3.52 -6.98
CA LYS A 70 1.39 -3.33 -8.13
C LYS A 70 2.11 -3.24 -9.46
N ARG A 71 3.35 -2.73 -9.47
CA ARG A 71 4.23 -2.75 -10.65
C ARG A 71 4.67 -4.16 -11.02
N GLY A 72 4.77 -5.07 -10.04
CA GLY A 72 5.11 -6.48 -10.26
C GLY A 72 6.54 -6.74 -10.74
N SER A 73 7.44 -5.75 -10.60
CA SER A 73 8.84 -5.88 -11.03
C SER A 73 9.77 -4.99 -10.22
N CYS A 74 10.92 -5.53 -9.84
CA CYS A 74 12.00 -4.78 -9.19
C CYS A 74 12.65 -3.81 -10.19
N CYS A 75 12.79 -2.55 -9.81
CA CYS A 75 13.39 -1.54 -10.67
C CYS A 75 14.92 -1.47 -10.60
N GLY A 76 15.58 -2.28 -9.76
CA GLY A 76 17.04 -2.35 -9.65
C GLY A 76 17.72 -1.15 -8.97
N ASN A 77 16.96 -0.20 -8.41
CA ASN A 77 17.48 1.03 -7.79
C ASN A 77 17.62 0.94 -6.26
N SER A 78 17.65 -0.26 -5.68
CA SER A 78 17.75 -0.48 -4.22
C SER A 78 16.78 0.40 -3.41
N CYS A 79 15.50 0.40 -3.82
CA CYS A 79 14.49 1.25 -3.18
C CYS A 79 14.33 0.88 -1.70
N ARG A 80 14.19 1.89 -0.84
CA ARG A 80 14.03 1.72 0.62
C ARG A 80 12.84 0.82 1.00
N TYR A 81 11.82 0.82 0.16
CA TYR A 81 10.57 0.06 0.31
C TYR A 81 10.42 -1.00 -0.79
N CYS A 82 11.53 -1.58 -1.25
CA CYS A 82 11.46 -2.65 -2.24
C CYS A 82 10.94 -3.95 -1.59
N PRO A 83 9.91 -4.59 -2.17
CA PRO A 83 9.44 -5.91 -1.72
C PRO A 83 10.27 -7.07 -2.30
N TYR A 84 11.16 -6.79 -3.25
CA TYR A 84 12.11 -7.71 -3.89
C TYR A 84 13.53 -7.41 -3.41
#